data_AF-G1NAF4-F1
#
_entry.id   AF-G1NAF4-F1
#
_cell.length_a   1.000
_cell.length_b   1.000
_cell.length_c   1.000
_cell.angle_alpha   90.00
_cell.angle_beta   90.00
_cell.angle_gamma   90.00
#
_symmetry.space_group_name_H-M   'P 1'
#
loop_
_entity.id
_entity.type
_entity.pdbx_description
1 polymer ?
#
loop_
_entity_poly.entity_id
_entity_poly.type
_entity_poly.pdbx_seq_one_letter_code
_entity_poly.pdbx_strand_id
1 'polypeptide(L)'
;MLLDNMVTVAVPLKYEIDLNTHGFVTPASFVYGTNENEASATCMEENINFTFHVINAGPSMAPNINLELMIPNAFPPHDFKLFNVMDIKTTVGECSYKEYPRNCSAAEKTGNILKDVVTFFSKPAKRQMYCMKNDSLCLQIHCKLGNMENGKEVIIQLHLEATPSLLEMDDASTLKFEVRATASPEKNAKVIELQKDKQVAYVYLEGVHHQKPKYRVTVLIIGIGLIAGITLFLLLSLLLWKIGFFKRQYKPVPQDMNRRDSWSFTSGNKDD
;
A
#
# COMPACT_ATOMS: atom_id res chain seq x y z
N MET A 1 -28.16 -73.40 -31.02
CA MET A 1 -28.27 -71.94 -31.13
C MET A 1 -27.15 -71.34 -30.28
N LEU A 2 -26.13 -70.77 -30.92
CA LEU A 2 -25.10 -70.00 -30.21
C LEU A 2 -25.73 -68.65 -29.87
N LEU A 3 -25.93 -68.37 -28.58
CA LEU A 3 -26.29 -67.03 -28.14
C LEU A 3 -25.04 -66.15 -28.25
N ASP A 4 -25.17 -64.99 -28.91
CA ASP A 4 -24.08 -64.03 -29.01
C ASP A 4 -23.70 -63.54 -27.61
N ASN A 5 -22.46 -63.80 -27.20
CA ASN A 5 -21.89 -63.42 -25.91
C ASN A 5 -21.34 -61.98 -25.97
N MET A 6 -22.14 -61.03 -26.46
CA MET A 6 -21.72 -59.65 -26.61
C MET A 6 -22.15 -58.81 -25.40
N VAL A 7 -21.19 -58.14 -24.76
CA VAL A 7 -21.44 -57.18 -23.70
C VAL A 7 -20.98 -55.79 -24.14
N THR A 8 -21.89 -54.81 -24.06
CA THR A 8 -21.58 -53.42 -24.37
C THR A 8 -21.25 -52.69 -23.07
N VAL A 9 -20.01 -52.25 -22.94
CA VAL A 9 -19.56 -51.43 -21.80
C VAL A 9 -19.42 -49.98 -22.27
N ALA A 10 -20.27 -49.09 -21.73
CA ALA A 10 -20.18 -47.67 -21.99
C ALA A 10 -19.21 -47.01 -20.99
N VAL A 11 -18.09 -46.46 -21.49
CA VAL A 11 -17.14 -45.70 -20.67
C VAL A 11 -17.43 -44.21 -20.85
N PRO A 12 -17.82 -43.48 -19.79
CA PRO A 12 -18.17 -42.06 -19.92
C PRO A 12 -16.91 -41.21 -20.13
N LEU A 13 -16.94 -40.36 -21.16
CA LEU A 13 -15.89 -39.38 -21.43
C LEU A 13 -16.07 -38.13 -20.54
N LYS A 14 -14.98 -37.72 -19.91
CA LYS A 14 -14.89 -36.49 -19.10
C LYS A 14 -13.68 -35.68 -19.55
N TYR A 15 -13.78 -34.36 -19.43
CA TYR A 15 -12.72 -33.42 -19.73
C TYR A 15 -11.94 -33.14 -18.46
N GLU A 16 -10.66 -33.52 -18.45
CA GLU A 16 -9.75 -33.23 -17.35
C GLU A 16 -8.97 -31.97 -17.69
N ILE A 17 -9.18 -30.92 -16.87
CA ILE A 17 -8.65 -29.58 -17.11
C ILE A 17 -7.77 -29.16 -15.93
N ASP A 18 -6.73 -28.38 -16.20
CA ASP A 18 -5.84 -27.81 -15.19
C ASP A 18 -5.64 -26.33 -15.54
N LEU A 19 -6.21 -25.43 -14.74
CA LEU A 19 -6.14 -23.99 -14.98
C LEU A 19 -5.16 -23.37 -14.01
N ASN A 20 -4.12 -22.73 -14.54
CA ASN A 20 -3.14 -22.00 -13.77
C ASN A 20 -3.37 -20.51 -13.98
N THR A 21 -3.62 -19.79 -12.88
CA THR A 21 -3.77 -18.34 -12.88
C THR A 21 -2.55 -17.73 -12.21
N HIS A 22 -1.96 -16.74 -12.87
CA HIS A 22 -0.86 -15.94 -12.34
C HIS A 22 -1.19 -14.46 -12.53
N GLY A 23 -0.56 -13.60 -11.73
CA GLY A 23 -0.71 -12.17 -11.94
C GLY A 23 0.35 -11.36 -11.23
N PHE A 24 0.49 -10.12 -11.66
CA PHE A 24 1.38 -9.13 -11.07
C PHE A 24 0.78 -7.73 -11.22
N VAL A 25 1.35 -6.78 -10.49
CA VAL A 25 0.91 -5.38 -10.50
C VAL A 25 2.09 -4.44 -10.68
N THR A 26 1.88 -3.39 -11.44
CA THR A 26 2.87 -2.35 -11.72
C THR A 26 2.23 -0.97 -11.54
N PRO A 27 2.74 -0.12 -10.63
CA PRO A 27 3.80 -0.42 -9.65
C PRO A 27 3.32 -1.37 -8.53
N ALA A 28 4.24 -2.07 -7.87
CA ALA A 28 3.92 -2.93 -6.72
C ALA A 28 3.53 -2.14 -5.46
N SER A 29 3.97 -0.89 -5.38
CA SER A 29 3.64 0.03 -4.32
C SER A 29 3.52 1.46 -4.84
N PHE A 30 2.68 2.27 -4.20
CA PHE A 30 2.54 3.69 -4.48
C PHE A 30 2.47 4.48 -3.17
N VAL A 31 2.82 5.76 -3.23
CA VAL A 31 2.81 6.63 -2.04
C VAL A 31 1.53 7.46 -2.04
N TYR A 32 0.87 7.56 -0.89
CA TYR A 32 -0.31 8.42 -0.73
C TYR A 32 -0.18 9.33 0.49
N GLY A 33 -0.81 10.51 0.43
CA GLY A 33 -0.76 11.50 1.50
C GLY A 33 -0.31 12.86 0.98
N THR A 34 -1.13 13.87 1.28
CA THR A 34 -0.97 15.25 0.82
C THR A 34 0.35 15.89 1.24
N ASN A 35 1.01 16.54 0.27
CA ASN A 35 1.85 17.71 0.55
C ASN A 35 0.90 18.91 0.50
N GLU A 36 0.77 19.67 1.59
CA GLU A 36 -0.15 20.83 1.70
C GLU A 36 0.02 21.92 0.60
N ASN A 37 1.03 21.80 -0.26
CA ASN A 37 1.37 22.75 -1.33
C ASN A 37 0.93 22.32 -2.74
N GLU A 38 0.42 21.10 -2.92
CA GLU A 38 -0.03 20.57 -4.21
C GLU A 38 -1.43 19.98 -4.05
N ALA A 39 -2.40 20.83 -3.71
CA ALA A 39 -3.79 20.53 -4.03
C ALA A 39 -3.94 20.61 -5.56
N SER A 40 -3.40 19.62 -6.27
CA SER A 40 -3.68 19.45 -7.68
C SER A 40 -5.20 19.22 -7.80
N ALA A 41 -5.82 19.87 -8.78
CA ALA A 41 -7.25 19.77 -9.06
C ALA A 41 -7.69 18.34 -9.49
N THR A 42 -6.77 17.38 -9.46
CA THR A 42 -6.92 16.00 -9.88
C THR A 42 -7.05 15.11 -8.66
N CYS A 43 -8.29 14.69 -8.40
CA CYS A 43 -8.70 13.71 -7.38
C CYS A 43 -7.92 12.38 -7.41
N MET A 44 -7.24 12.09 -8.52
CA MET A 44 -6.63 10.82 -8.85
C MET A 44 -5.28 11.07 -9.51
N GLU A 45 -4.24 10.38 -9.04
CA GLU A 45 -2.85 10.67 -9.45
C GLU A 45 -2.07 9.40 -9.82
N GLU A 46 -2.43 8.25 -9.25
CA GLU A 46 -1.63 7.04 -9.36
C GLU A 46 -2.30 6.00 -10.25
N ASN A 47 -1.61 5.67 -11.34
CA ASN A 47 -2.02 4.69 -12.32
C ASN A 47 -1.44 3.32 -11.98
N ILE A 48 -2.32 2.31 -11.89
CA ILE A 48 -1.99 0.98 -11.43
C ILE A 48 -2.42 -0.03 -12.48
N ASN A 49 -1.46 -0.82 -12.95
CA ASN A 49 -1.67 -1.84 -13.97
C ASN A 49 -1.59 -3.22 -13.35
N PHE A 50 -2.70 -3.95 -13.37
CA PHE A 50 -2.72 -5.37 -13.05
C PHE A 50 -2.65 -6.17 -14.34
N THR A 51 -1.81 -7.19 -14.37
CA THR A 51 -1.75 -8.15 -15.48
C THR A 51 -1.97 -9.54 -14.93
N PHE A 52 -2.93 -10.27 -15.49
CA PHE A 52 -3.25 -11.65 -15.15
C PHE A 52 -3.07 -12.57 -16.35
N HIS A 53 -2.49 -13.73 -16.10
CA HIS A 53 -2.25 -14.79 -17.06
C HIS A 53 -3.07 -16.00 -16.65
N VAL A 54 -3.92 -16.50 -17.54
CA VAL A 54 -4.71 -17.71 -17.33
C VAL A 54 -4.27 -18.73 -18.37
N ILE A 55 -3.76 -19.87 -17.92
CA ILE A 55 -3.18 -20.92 -18.77
C ILE A 55 -3.92 -22.22 -18.52
N ASN A 56 -4.35 -22.90 -19.59
CA ASN A 56 -4.81 -24.29 -19.48
C ASN A 56 -3.61 -25.23 -19.61
N ALA A 57 -3.11 -25.73 -18.48
CA ALA A 57 -2.04 -26.73 -18.42
C ALA A 57 -2.58 -28.18 -18.46
N GLY A 58 -3.90 -28.35 -18.59
CA GLY A 58 -4.57 -29.64 -18.55
C GLY A 58 -4.47 -30.40 -19.88
N PRO A 59 -4.68 -31.73 -19.86
CA PRO A 59 -4.62 -32.53 -21.07
C PRO A 59 -5.78 -32.25 -22.03
N SER A 60 -6.93 -31.79 -21.52
CA SER A 60 -8.14 -31.54 -22.31
C SER A 60 -8.38 -30.06 -22.58
N MET A 61 -9.19 -29.77 -23.61
CA MET A 61 -9.76 -28.43 -23.81
C MET A 61 -10.69 -28.08 -22.65
N ALA A 62 -10.51 -26.88 -22.10
CA ALA A 62 -11.28 -26.37 -20.98
C ALA A 62 -12.44 -25.49 -21.51
N PRO A 63 -13.71 -25.94 -21.37
CA PRO A 63 -14.84 -25.24 -21.98
C PRO A 63 -15.36 -24.09 -21.11
N ASN A 64 -15.75 -22.99 -21.75
CA ASN A 64 -16.43 -21.84 -21.13
C ASN A 64 -15.75 -21.36 -19.83
N ILE A 65 -14.47 -21.02 -19.92
CA ILE A 65 -13.71 -20.51 -18.78
C ILE A 65 -14.13 -19.07 -18.48
N ASN A 66 -14.35 -18.81 -17.20
CA ASN A 66 -14.60 -17.49 -16.65
C ASN A 66 -13.48 -17.12 -15.68
N LEU A 67 -13.12 -15.84 -15.64
CA LEU A 67 -12.21 -15.26 -14.67
C LEU A 67 -12.96 -14.24 -13.82
N GLU A 68 -12.89 -14.41 -12.51
CA GLU A 68 -13.44 -13.47 -11.52
C GLU A 68 -12.29 -12.75 -10.81
N LEU A 69 -12.24 -11.43 -10.93
CA LEU A 69 -11.31 -10.57 -10.19
C LEU A 69 -12.05 -9.88 -9.05
N MET A 70 -11.48 -9.94 -7.85
CA MET A 70 -11.99 -9.33 -6.63
C MET A 70 -10.93 -8.38 -6.08
N ILE A 71 -11.23 -7.08 -6.04
CA ILE A 71 -10.31 -6.01 -5.61
C ILE A 71 -10.97 -5.22 -4.47
N PRO A 72 -10.34 -5.10 -3.28
CA PRO A 72 -10.90 -4.26 -2.21
C PRO A 72 -10.99 -2.81 -2.67
N ASN A 73 -12.18 -2.21 -2.64
CA ASN A 73 -12.44 -0.91 -3.25
C ASN A 73 -13.12 0.11 -2.32
N ALA A 74 -13.27 -0.18 -1.03
CA ALA A 74 -13.84 0.74 -0.05
C ALA A 74 -13.40 0.40 1.39
N PHE A 75 -13.50 1.37 2.31
CA PHE A 75 -13.23 1.18 3.73
C PHE A 75 -14.54 1.12 4.54
N PRO A 76 -14.86 -0.02 5.20
CA PRO A 76 -16.03 -0.08 6.07
C PRO A 76 -15.95 0.96 7.20
N PRO A 77 -17.07 1.62 7.58
CA PRO A 77 -18.44 1.39 7.10
C PRO A 77 -18.82 2.18 5.83
N HIS A 78 -17.91 3.00 5.29
CA HIS A 78 -18.18 3.84 4.13
C HIS A 78 -17.97 3.06 2.83
N ASP A 79 -18.65 3.48 1.76
CA ASP A 79 -18.61 2.82 0.45
C ASP A 79 -17.92 3.66 -0.63
N PHE A 80 -17.16 4.69 -0.21
CA PHE A 80 -16.34 5.52 -1.10
C PHE A 80 -15.35 4.66 -1.89
N LYS A 81 -15.38 4.79 -3.21
CA LYS A 81 -14.62 3.95 -4.14
C LYS A 81 -13.16 4.42 -4.23
N LEU A 82 -12.23 3.56 -3.87
CA LEU A 82 -10.80 3.87 -3.75
C LEU A 82 -10.09 3.89 -5.11
N PHE A 83 -10.49 2.98 -5.99
CA PHE A 83 -9.97 2.81 -7.33
C PHE A 83 -11.09 3.07 -8.32
N ASN A 84 -10.72 3.54 -9.51
CA ASN A 84 -11.57 3.66 -10.67
C ASN A 84 -11.02 2.80 -11.79
N VAL A 85 -11.91 2.13 -12.52
CA VAL A 85 -11.53 1.36 -13.70
C VAL A 85 -11.40 2.32 -14.88
N MET A 86 -10.20 2.36 -15.46
CA MET A 86 -9.93 3.15 -16.66
C MET A 86 -10.14 2.34 -17.92
N ASP A 87 -9.58 1.13 -17.94
CA ASP A 87 -9.65 0.25 -19.09
C ASP A 87 -9.42 -1.21 -18.69
N ILE A 88 -10.00 -2.13 -19.44
CA ILE A 88 -9.81 -3.57 -19.30
C ILE A 88 -9.57 -4.17 -20.68
N LYS A 89 -8.35 -4.64 -20.91
CA LYS A 89 -7.98 -5.33 -22.16
C LYS A 89 -7.83 -6.81 -21.91
N THR A 90 -8.34 -7.62 -22.82
CA THR A 90 -8.15 -9.08 -22.82
C THR A 90 -7.71 -9.53 -24.20
N THR A 91 -6.85 -10.55 -24.28
CA THR A 91 -6.44 -11.12 -25.58
C THR A 91 -7.59 -11.88 -26.26
N VAL A 92 -8.46 -12.50 -25.48
CA VAL A 92 -9.65 -13.23 -25.95
C VAL A 92 -10.80 -13.03 -24.96
N GLY A 93 -12.01 -12.93 -25.47
CA GLY A 93 -13.21 -12.84 -24.66
C GLY A 93 -13.63 -11.41 -24.32
N GLU A 94 -14.52 -11.28 -23.34
CA GLU A 94 -15.09 -10.00 -22.93
C GLU A 94 -15.16 -9.91 -21.41
N CYS A 95 -14.84 -8.73 -20.86
CA CYS A 95 -14.89 -8.45 -19.43
C CYS A 95 -16.01 -7.46 -19.12
N SER A 96 -16.74 -7.69 -18.04
CA SER A 96 -17.78 -6.80 -17.54
C SER A 96 -17.61 -6.53 -16.05
N TYR A 97 -18.02 -5.34 -15.62
CA TYR A 97 -17.99 -4.91 -14.24
C TYR A 97 -19.16 -3.94 -13.98
N LYS A 98 -19.48 -3.73 -12.71
CA LYS A 98 -20.49 -2.73 -12.33
C LYS A 98 -19.85 -1.35 -12.30
N GLU A 99 -20.21 -0.50 -13.25
CA GLU A 99 -19.80 0.89 -13.26
C GLU A 99 -20.37 1.65 -12.05
N TYR A 100 -19.61 2.61 -11.55
CA TYR A 100 -20.01 3.50 -10.46
C TYR A 100 -19.55 4.92 -10.77
N PRO A 101 -20.28 5.94 -10.27
CA PRO A 101 -19.91 7.33 -10.49
C PRO A 101 -18.57 7.63 -9.81
N ARG A 102 -17.73 8.42 -10.50
CA ARG A 102 -16.51 8.96 -9.93
C ARG A 102 -16.86 10.05 -8.92
N ASN A 103 -16.79 9.72 -7.63
CA ASN A 103 -17.05 10.69 -6.56
C ASN A 103 -15.74 11.14 -5.93
N CYS A 104 -15.41 12.41 -6.16
CA CYS A 104 -14.22 13.08 -5.67
C CYS A 104 -14.48 14.03 -4.50
N SER A 105 -15.63 13.88 -3.83
CA SER A 105 -15.91 14.64 -2.63
C SER A 105 -14.94 14.20 -1.55
N ALA A 106 -13.87 14.98 -1.36
CA ALA A 106 -12.98 14.86 -0.22
C ALA A 106 -13.86 14.87 1.02
N ALA A 107 -13.94 13.74 1.72
CA ALA A 107 -14.68 13.73 2.98
C ALA A 107 -14.04 14.78 3.88
N GLU A 108 -14.86 15.74 4.28
CA GLU A 108 -14.43 16.89 5.06
C GLU A 108 -13.86 16.36 6.38
N LYS A 109 -12.52 16.36 6.49
CA LYS A 109 -11.84 15.97 7.73
C LYS A 109 -12.11 17.06 8.77
N THR A 110 -13.18 16.93 9.53
CA THR A 110 -13.35 17.60 10.82
C THR A 110 -12.36 17.01 11.83
N GLY A 111 -11.08 17.35 11.64
CA GLY A 111 -9.97 16.80 12.43
C GLY A 111 -9.76 17.60 13.71
N ASN A 112 -9.91 16.93 14.85
CA ASN A 112 -9.48 17.48 16.14
C ASN A 112 -7.95 17.33 16.28
N ILE A 113 -7.25 18.40 16.67
CA ILE A 113 -5.78 18.43 16.82
C ILE A 113 -5.27 17.32 17.76
N LEU A 114 -6.01 17.02 18.82
CA LEU A 114 -5.66 15.94 19.76
C LEU A 114 -5.66 14.56 19.07
N LYS A 115 -6.61 14.33 18.15
CA LYS A 115 -6.72 13.09 17.39
C LYS A 115 -5.50 12.94 16.48
N ASP A 116 -5.12 13.99 15.76
CA ASP A 116 -3.95 13.99 14.86
C ASP A 116 -2.63 13.66 15.57
N VAL A 117 -2.45 14.15 16.80
CA VAL A 117 -1.26 13.84 17.63
C VAL A 117 -1.28 12.37 18.06
N VAL A 118 -2.42 11.86 18.55
CA VAL A 118 -2.54 10.47 18.98
C VAL A 118 -2.35 9.51 17.81
N THR A 119 -2.94 9.79 16.65
CA THR A 119 -2.72 8.95 15.45
C THR A 119 -1.27 8.97 15.05
N PHE A 120 -0.56 10.10 15.03
CA PHE A 120 0.87 10.13 14.68
C PHE A 120 1.72 9.14 15.52
N PHE A 121 1.48 9.06 16.83
CA PHE A 121 2.21 8.13 17.71
C PHE A 121 1.64 6.71 17.74
N SER A 122 0.37 6.51 17.35
CA SER A 122 -0.35 5.24 17.48
C SER A 122 -0.74 4.61 16.14
N LYS A 123 -0.16 5.05 15.01
CA LYS A 123 -0.52 4.50 13.68
C LYS A 123 -0.24 2.99 13.64
N PRO A 124 -1.22 2.14 13.31
CA PRO A 124 -0.94 0.74 13.05
C PRO A 124 0.01 0.61 11.85
N ALA A 125 1.03 -0.24 11.98
CA ALA A 125 2.09 -0.34 11.00
C ALA A 125 1.61 -0.82 9.62
N LYS A 126 0.62 -1.73 9.60
CA LYS A 126 0.11 -2.33 8.36
C LYS A 126 -1.33 -2.80 8.52
N ARG A 127 -2.19 -2.44 7.57
CA ARG A 127 -3.57 -2.95 7.46
C ARG A 127 -3.70 -3.73 6.16
N GLN A 128 -4.09 -5.01 6.26
CA GLN A 128 -4.40 -5.84 5.10
C GLN A 128 -5.89 -5.75 4.77
N MET A 129 -6.20 -5.54 3.49
CA MET A 129 -7.54 -5.53 2.94
C MET A 129 -7.70 -6.72 2.01
N TYR A 130 -8.81 -7.43 2.14
CA TYR A 130 -9.12 -8.59 1.32
C TYR A 130 -10.62 -8.63 1.06
N CYS A 131 -11.02 -9.31 0.00
CA CYS A 131 -12.42 -9.45 -0.37
C CYS A 131 -13.02 -10.74 0.19
N MET A 132 -14.18 -10.63 0.82
CA MET A 132 -15.01 -11.78 1.15
C MET A 132 -15.88 -12.20 -0.06
N LYS A 133 -16.45 -13.40 0.02
CA LYS A 133 -17.40 -13.86 -1.00
C LYS A 133 -18.66 -12.98 -0.94
N ASN A 134 -19.06 -12.44 -2.09
CA ASN A 134 -20.20 -11.53 -2.22
C ASN A 134 -20.06 -10.22 -1.41
N ASP A 135 -18.86 -9.67 -1.38
CA ASP A 135 -18.55 -8.41 -0.71
C ASP A 135 -18.90 -7.21 -1.60
N SER A 136 -19.75 -6.30 -1.08
CA SER A 136 -20.17 -5.07 -1.78
C SER A 136 -19.12 -3.95 -1.72
N LEU A 137 -18.13 -4.07 -0.83
CA LEU A 137 -16.99 -3.15 -0.72
C LEU A 137 -15.89 -3.49 -1.74
N CYS A 138 -16.03 -4.62 -2.44
CA CYS A 138 -15.10 -5.05 -3.47
C CYS A 138 -15.59 -4.71 -4.88
N LEU A 139 -14.64 -4.29 -5.71
CA LEU A 139 -14.80 -4.25 -7.15
C LEU A 139 -14.72 -5.68 -7.69
N GLN A 140 -15.80 -6.09 -8.37
CA GLN A 140 -15.92 -7.41 -8.98
C GLN A 140 -15.89 -7.24 -10.51
N ILE A 141 -14.96 -7.92 -11.17
CA ILE A 141 -14.83 -7.94 -12.63
C ILE A 141 -14.97 -9.38 -13.08
N HIS A 142 -15.84 -9.61 -14.07
CA HIS A 142 -16.10 -10.93 -14.63
C HIS A 142 -15.68 -10.95 -16.10
N CYS A 143 -14.73 -11.80 -16.45
CA CYS A 143 -14.29 -11.99 -17.83
C CYS A 143 -14.70 -13.37 -18.33
N LYS A 144 -15.34 -13.42 -19.50
CA LYS A 144 -15.68 -14.65 -20.23
C LYS A 144 -14.58 -14.95 -21.23
N LEU A 145 -13.69 -15.89 -20.90
CA LEU A 145 -12.53 -16.23 -21.74
C LEU A 145 -12.88 -17.27 -22.83
N GLY A 146 -14.01 -17.98 -22.66
CA GLY A 146 -14.49 -18.97 -23.61
C GLY A 146 -13.70 -20.27 -23.53
N ASN A 147 -13.56 -20.96 -24.67
CA ASN A 147 -12.89 -22.26 -24.73
C ASN A 147 -11.37 -22.11 -24.80
N MET A 148 -10.65 -22.82 -23.93
CA MET A 148 -9.20 -22.81 -23.85
C MET A 148 -8.61 -24.17 -24.22
N GLU A 149 -7.89 -24.24 -25.34
CA GLU A 149 -7.14 -25.44 -25.74
C GLU A 149 -5.98 -25.74 -24.77
N ASN A 150 -5.45 -26.95 -24.83
CA ASN A 150 -4.27 -27.32 -24.04
C ASN A 150 -3.09 -26.42 -24.39
N GLY A 151 -2.43 -25.85 -23.38
CA GLY A 151 -1.31 -24.93 -23.50
C GLY A 151 -1.70 -23.51 -23.88
N LYS A 152 -2.99 -23.21 -24.10
CA LYS A 152 -3.45 -21.87 -24.45
C LYS A 152 -3.37 -20.94 -23.24
N GLU A 153 -2.83 -19.76 -23.49
CA GLU A 153 -2.73 -18.66 -22.52
C GLU A 153 -3.64 -17.49 -22.93
N VAL A 154 -4.31 -16.90 -21.94
CA VAL A 154 -5.09 -15.67 -22.09
C VAL A 154 -4.56 -14.63 -21.11
N ILE A 155 -4.37 -13.41 -21.60
CA ILE A 155 -3.78 -12.31 -20.82
C ILE A 155 -4.84 -11.22 -20.64
N ILE A 156 -5.02 -10.79 -19.39
CA ILE A 156 -5.95 -9.75 -18.99
C ILE A 156 -5.15 -8.61 -18.38
N GLN A 157 -5.28 -7.42 -18.93
CA GLN A 157 -4.66 -6.19 -18.45
C GLN A 157 -5.74 -5.25 -17.93
N LEU A 158 -5.68 -4.94 -16.64
CA LEU A 158 -6.60 -4.06 -15.95
C LEU A 158 -5.87 -2.77 -15.55
N HIS A 159 -6.33 -1.65 -16.08
CA HIS A 159 -5.84 -0.33 -15.76
C HIS A 159 -6.76 0.33 -14.73
N LEU A 160 -6.23 0.56 -13.54
CA LEU A 160 -6.90 1.25 -12.45
C LEU A 160 -6.25 2.60 -12.17
N GLU A 161 -7.07 3.52 -11.69
CA GLU A 161 -6.67 4.84 -11.24
C GLU A 161 -7.04 4.96 -9.75
N ALA A 162 -6.06 5.20 -8.89
CA ALA A 162 -6.27 5.31 -7.44
C ALA A 162 -6.63 6.73 -7.03
N THR A 163 -7.45 6.87 -5.98
CA THR A 163 -7.89 8.14 -5.39
C THR A 163 -7.15 8.38 -4.06
N PRO A 164 -6.02 9.12 -4.05
CA PRO A 164 -5.14 9.20 -2.86
C PRO A 164 -5.81 9.84 -1.65
N SER A 165 -6.72 10.79 -1.86
CA SER A 165 -7.43 11.51 -0.79
C SER A 165 -8.31 10.60 0.07
N LEU A 166 -8.93 9.57 -0.53
CA LEU A 166 -9.76 8.59 0.17
C LEU A 166 -8.91 7.57 0.95
N LEU A 167 -7.69 7.31 0.51
CA LEU A 167 -6.76 6.42 1.21
C LEU A 167 -6.28 7.01 2.54
N GLU A 168 -6.26 8.34 2.66
CA GLU A 168 -5.97 9.00 3.93
C GLU A 168 -7.10 8.91 4.98
N MET A 169 -8.23 8.26 4.67
CA MET A 169 -9.27 7.97 5.65
C MET A 169 -8.84 6.90 6.64
N ASP A 170 -7.88 6.06 6.25
CA ASP A 170 -7.32 5.03 7.11
C ASP A 170 -6.14 5.56 7.94
N ASP A 171 -6.06 5.11 9.19
CA ASP A 171 -5.03 5.55 10.12
C ASP A 171 -3.73 4.71 10.01
N ALA A 172 -3.70 3.64 9.20
CA ALA A 172 -2.51 2.81 9.03
C ALA A 172 -1.41 3.51 8.22
N SER A 173 -0.16 3.17 8.52
CA SER A 173 0.98 3.66 7.72
C SER A 173 1.13 2.95 6.38
N THR A 174 0.63 1.72 6.27
CA THR A 174 0.70 0.93 5.05
C THR A 174 -0.58 0.14 4.85
N LEU A 175 -1.18 0.30 3.68
CA LEU A 175 -2.34 -0.45 3.22
C LEU A 175 -1.87 -1.54 2.27
N LYS A 176 -2.21 -2.79 2.56
CA LYS A 176 -1.92 -3.92 1.69
C LYS A 176 -3.22 -4.44 1.10
N PHE A 177 -3.44 -4.20 -0.18
CA PHE A 177 -4.59 -4.68 -0.94
C PHE A 177 -4.30 -6.07 -1.47
N GLU A 178 -5.09 -7.06 -1.04
CA GLU A 178 -5.07 -8.41 -1.58
C GLU A 178 -6.10 -8.50 -2.72
N VAL A 179 -5.59 -8.56 -3.94
CA VAL A 179 -6.39 -8.77 -5.14
C VAL A 179 -6.41 -10.26 -5.45
N ARG A 180 -7.62 -10.81 -5.60
CA ARG A 180 -7.82 -12.23 -5.88
C ARG A 180 -8.37 -12.40 -7.30
N ALA A 181 -7.71 -13.23 -8.09
CA ALA A 181 -8.17 -13.65 -9.42
C ALA A 181 -8.47 -15.14 -9.40
N THR A 182 -9.67 -15.55 -9.79
CA THR A 182 -10.11 -16.96 -9.78
C THR A 182 -10.59 -17.36 -11.17
N ALA A 183 -9.88 -18.25 -11.83
CA ALA A 183 -10.32 -18.86 -13.08
C ALA A 183 -11.16 -20.11 -12.78
N SER A 184 -12.32 -20.26 -13.41
CA SER A 184 -13.14 -21.45 -13.23
C SER A 184 -13.98 -21.75 -14.48
N PRO A 185 -14.22 -23.03 -14.80
CA PRO A 185 -15.14 -23.40 -15.86
C PRO A 185 -16.60 -23.14 -15.43
N GLU A 186 -17.47 -22.97 -16.41
CA GLU A 186 -18.92 -23.06 -16.17
C GLU A 186 -19.29 -24.45 -15.60
N LYS A 187 -20.24 -24.48 -14.65
CA LYS A 187 -20.62 -25.72 -13.97
C LYS A 187 -21.10 -26.79 -14.96
N ASN A 188 -20.30 -27.84 -15.12
CA ASN A 188 -20.60 -28.95 -16.04
C ASN A 188 -20.17 -30.28 -15.43
N ALA A 189 -21.08 -31.25 -15.36
CA ALA A 189 -20.82 -32.58 -14.78
C ALA A 189 -19.78 -33.42 -15.55
N LYS A 190 -19.44 -33.02 -16.79
CA LYS A 190 -18.42 -33.67 -17.63
C LYS A 190 -17.03 -33.08 -17.45
N VAL A 191 -16.86 -32.01 -16.67
CA VAL A 191 -15.55 -31.37 -16.45
C VAL A 191 -15.01 -31.78 -15.08
N ILE A 192 -13.75 -32.22 -15.07
CA ILE A 192 -12.97 -32.51 -13.87
C ILE A 192 -11.89 -31.44 -13.77
N GLU A 193 -11.94 -30.67 -12.71
CA GLU A 193 -10.97 -29.62 -12.40
C GLU A 193 -9.83 -30.21 -11.57
N LEU A 194 -8.62 -30.22 -12.12
CA LEU A 194 -7.38 -30.51 -11.40
C LEU A 194 -6.87 -29.26 -10.69
N GLN A 195 -6.12 -29.48 -9.60
CA GLN A 195 -5.30 -28.47 -8.92
C GLN A 195 -6.02 -27.13 -8.69
N LYS A 196 -7.17 -27.20 -8.01
CA LYS A 196 -8.03 -26.03 -7.74
C LYS A 196 -7.32 -24.87 -7.05
N ASP A 197 -6.24 -25.15 -6.33
CA ASP A 197 -5.38 -24.16 -5.69
C ASP A 197 -4.65 -23.27 -6.70
N LYS A 198 -4.23 -23.81 -7.85
CA LYS A 198 -3.51 -23.06 -8.90
C LYS A 198 -4.42 -22.20 -9.77
N GLN A 199 -5.73 -22.44 -9.71
CA GLN A 199 -6.73 -21.64 -10.41
C GLN A 199 -6.89 -20.24 -9.81
N VAL A 200 -6.40 -20.03 -8.58
CA VAL A 200 -6.49 -18.77 -7.84
C VAL A 200 -5.13 -18.09 -7.79
N ALA A 201 -5.06 -16.83 -8.25
CA ALA A 201 -3.90 -15.97 -8.05
C ALA A 201 -4.19 -14.89 -7.01
N TYR A 202 -3.21 -14.61 -6.18
CA TYR A 202 -3.21 -13.50 -5.23
C TYR A 202 -2.14 -12.49 -5.65
N VAL A 203 -2.54 -11.25 -5.87
CA VAL A 203 -1.65 -10.14 -6.21
C VAL A 203 -1.77 -9.09 -5.12
N TYR A 204 -0.62 -8.60 -4.66
CA TYR A 204 -0.56 -7.64 -3.56
C TYR A 204 -0.12 -6.27 -4.07
N LEU A 205 -0.92 -5.25 -3.76
CA LEU A 205 -0.61 -3.85 -4.00
C LEU A 205 -0.43 -3.16 -2.66
N GLU A 206 0.65 -2.39 -2.51
CA GLU A 206 0.93 -1.66 -1.26
C GLU A 206 0.78 -0.15 -1.43
N GLY A 207 -0.18 0.45 -0.73
CA GLY A 207 -0.23 1.88 -0.51
C GLY A 207 0.63 2.23 0.70
N VAL A 208 1.66 3.04 0.52
CA VAL A 208 2.53 3.52 1.60
C VAL A 208 2.18 4.96 1.91
N HIS A 209 1.80 5.26 3.14
CA HIS A 209 1.53 6.62 3.52
C HIS A 209 2.83 7.43 3.62
N HIS A 210 2.85 8.65 3.09
CA HIS A 210 3.98 9.58 3.12
C HIS A 210 4.49 9.94 4.53
N GLN A 211 3.72 9.63 5.60
CA GLN A 211 4.06 9.85 7.02
C GLN A 211 4.48 11.27 7.43
N LYS A 212 4.44 12.27 6.54
CA LYS A 212 4.74 13.66 6.90
C LYS A 212 3.70 14.16 7.90
N PRO A 213 4.11 14.56 9.12
CA PRO A 213 3.19 15.15 10.07
C PRO A 213 2.69 16.49 9.54
N LYS A 214 1.41 16.79 9.78
CA LYS A 214 0.84 18.11 9.50
C LYS A 214 1.67 19.19 10.19
N TYR A 215 1.81 20.35 9.56
CA TYR A 215 2.62 21.45 10.11
C TYR A 215 2.23 21.81 11.56
N ARG A 216 0.93 21.81 11.87
CA ARG A 216 0.42 22.08 13.22
C ARG A 216 0.91 21.08 14.27
N VAL A 217 1.00 19.79 13.92
CA VAL A 217 1.50 18.73 14.81
C VAL A 217 3.01 18.88 15.00
N THR A 218 3.74 19.17 13.91
CA THR A 218 5.19 19.41 13.95
C THR A 218 5.53 20.57 14.88
N VAL A 219 4.85 21.72 14.75
CA VAL A 219 5.06 22.89 15.62
C VAL A 219 4.72 22.58 17.08
N LEU A 220 3.66 21.82 17.33
CA LEU A 220 3.26 21.43 18.68
C LEU A 220 4.30 20.51 19.34
N ILE A 221 4.82 19.51 18.61
CA ILE A 221 5.87 18.61 19.09
C ILE A 221 7.15 19.39 19.41
N ILE A 222 7.57 20.29 18.52
CA ILE A 222 8.73 21.16 18.75
C ILE A 222 8.51 22.03 19.99
N GLY A 223 7.34 22.65 20.13
CA GLY A 223 7.00 23.50 21.27
C GLY A 223 7.05 22.76 22.61
N ILE A 224 6.43 21.58 22.70
CA ILE A 224 6.45 20.75 23.91
C ILE A 224 7.88 20.28 24.22
N GLY A 225 8.63 19.87 23.19
CA GLY A 225 10.02 19.43 23.32
C GLY A 225 10.93 20.53 23.90
N LEU A 226 10.77 21.78 23.44
CA LEU A 226 11.51 22.92 23.97
C LEU A 226 11.18 23.19 25.44
N ILE A 227 9.90 23.19 25.81
CA ILE A 227 9.47 23.42 27.20
C ILE A 227 10.03 22.33 28.13
N ALA A 228 9.91 21.06 27.74
CA ALA A 228 10.43 19.92 28.48
C ALA A 228 11.96 19.95 28.60
N GLY A 229 12.66 20.31 27.50
CA GLY A 229 14.11 20.45 27.49
C GLY A 229 14.61 21.57 28.42
N ILE A 230 13.95 22.73 28.42
CA ILE A 230 14.29 23.85 29.30
C ILE A 230 14.02 23.47 30.77
N THR A 231 12.89 22.84 31.07
CA THR A 231 12.58 22.40 32.44
C THR A 231 13.58 21.37 32.94
N LEU A 232 13.95 20.38 32.12
CA LEU A 232 15.00 19.41 32.46
C LEU A 232 16.36 20.10 32.68
N PHE A 233 16.74 21.04 31.82
CA PHE A 233 18.00 21.78 31.95
C PHE A 233 18.04 22.63 33.23
N LEU A 234 16.94 23.29 33.58
CA LEU A 234 16.81 24.04 34.84
C LEU A 234 16.90 23.11 36.05
N LEU A 235 16.23 21.96 36.03
CA LEU A 235 16.32 20.95 37.11
C LEU A 235 17.75 20.43 37.28
N LEU A 236 18.44 20.10 36.19
CA LEU A 236 19.85 19.68 36.22
C LEU A 236 20.75 20.79 36.77
N SER A 237 20.53 22.05 36.37
CA SER A 237 21.27 23.20 36.88
C SER A 237 21.07 23.37 38.40
N LEU A 238 19.85 23.18 38.90
CA LEU A 238 19.55 23.23 40.33
C LEU A 238 20.18 22.07 41.11
N LEU A 239 20.20 20.86 40.54
CA LEU A 239 20.88 19.71 41.14
C LEU A 239 22.39 19.92 41.20
N LEU A 240 23.01 20.36 40.11
CA LEU A 240 24.45 20.68 40.05
C LEU A 240 24.82 21.81 41.01
N TRP A 241 23.96 22.82 41.14
CA TRP A 241 24.09 23.88 42.14
C TRP A 241 24.06 23.33 43.57
N LYS A 242 23.12 22.44 43.89
CA LYS A 242 23.00 21.80 45.21
C LYS A 242 24.17 20.86 45.54
N ILE A 243 24.72 20.17 44.54
CA ILE A 243 25.89 19.28 44.69
C ILE A 243 27.20 20.10 44.85
N GLY A 244 27.15 21.42 44.68
CA GLY A 244 28.29 22.30 44.92
C GLY A 244 29.28 22.39 43.76
N PHE A 245 28.89 21.95 42.57
CA PHE A 245 29.73 22.00 41.36
C PHE A 245 30.19 23.44 41.02
N PHE A 246 29.32 24.43 41.24
CA PHE A 246 29.63 25.85 40.97
C PHE A 246 30.43 26.56 42.08
N LYS A 247 30.73 25.91 43.21
CA LYS A 247 31.56 26.47 44.30
C LYS A 247 33.06 26.24 44.12
N ARG A 248 33.56 26.17 42.88
CA ARG A 248 35.01 26.12 42.66
C ARG A 248 35.62 27.49 43.00
N GLN A 249 36.39 27.51 44.08
CA GLN A 249 37.36 28.56 44.36
C GLN A 249 38.35 28.57 43.19
N TYR A 250 38.27 29.57 42.31
CA TYR A 250 39.34 29.84 41.36
C TYR A 250 40.59 30.15 42.19
N LYS A 251 41.56 29.24 42.23
CA LYS A 251 42.90 29.60 42.73
C LYS A 251 43.39 30.72 41.81
N PRO A 252 43.77 31.90 42.34
CA PRO A 252 44.39 32.92 41.52
C PRO A 252 45.61 32.29 40.85
N VAL A 253 45.70 32.45 39.53
CA VAL A 253 46.95 32.17 38.80
C VAL A 253 48.05 32.90 39.57
N PRO A 254 49.15 32.23 39.95
CA PRO A 254 50.25 32.92 40.62
C PRO A 254 50.66 34.10 39.74
N GLN A 255 50.43 35.32 40.21
CA GLN A 255 51.15 36.47 39.69
C GLN A 255 52.61 36.18 40.00
N ASP A 256 53.36 35.76 38.99
CA ASP A 256 54.82 35.84 39.01
C ASP A 256 55.19 37.32 39.13
N MET A 257 55.18 37.82 40.37
CA MET A 257 55.87 39.03 40.79
C MET A 257 57.38 38.73 40.78
N ASN A 258 57.96 38.55 39.59
CA ASN A 258 59.37 38.79 39.29
C ASN A 258 59.72 38.37 37.85
N ARG A 259 59.35 39.21 36.87
CA ARG A 259 60.20 39.39 35.68
C ARG A 259 59.97 40.77 35.07
N ARG A 260 60.61 41.78 35.67
CA ARG A 260 61.02 42.96 34.92
C ARG A 260 62.17 42.54 34.01
N ASP A 261 61.89 42.43 32.73
CA ASP A 261 62.81 42.65 31.60
C ASP A 261 61.86 42.95 30.41
N SER A 262 61.50 44.22 30.14
CA SER A 262 62.13 45.04 29.10
C SER A 262 62.34 44.22 27.81
N TRP A 263 61.64 44.42 26.68
CA TRP A 263 61.68 45.60 25.81
C TRP A 263 60.55 45.52 24.74
N SER A 264 59.78 46.61 24.57
CA SER A 264 59.66 47.53 23.41
C SER A 264 59.11 46.96 22.09
N PHE A 265 57.85 47.29 21.80
CA PHE A 265 57.29 47.24 20.44
C PHE A 265 57.73 48.49 19.69
N THR A 266 58.56 48.32 18.65
CA THR A 266 58.90 49.38 17.70
C THR A 266 57.65 49.76 16.91
N SER A 267 57.21 51.00 17.05
CA SER A 267 56.25 51.63 16.15
C SER A 267 56.90 51.80 14.78
N GLY A 268 56.43 51.03 13.79
CA GLY A 268 56.79 51.26 12.40
C GLY A 268 56.13 52.54 11.92
N ASN A 269 56.94 53.58 11.70
CA ASN A 269 56.56 54.69 10.84
C ASN A 269 57.17 54.48 9.46
N LYS A 270 56.27 54.65 8.50
CA LYS A 270 56.35 54.81 7.05
C LYS A 270 57.56 55.57 6.49
N ASP A 271 57.81 55.21 5.23
CA ASP A 271 58.32 56.01 4.10
C ASP A 271 59.80 55.85 3.67
N ASP A 272 59.90 55.63 2.35
CA ASP A 272 61.02 55.51 1.39
C ASP A 272 61.92 54.24 1.35
#